data_AF-A0A524F818-F1
#
_entry.id   AF-A0A524F818-F1
#
_cell.length_a   1.000
_cell.length_b   1.000
_cell.length_c   1.000
_cell.angle_alpha   90.00
_cell.angle_beta   90.00
_cell.angle_gamma   90.00
#
_symmetry.space_group_name_H-M   'P 1'
#
loop_
_entity.id
_entity.type
_entity.pdbx_description
1 polymer ?
#
loop_
_entity_poly.entity_id
_entity_poly.type
_entity_poly.pdbx_seq_one_letter_code
_entity_poly.pdbx_strand_id
1 'polypeptide(L)'
;MIQGILTFQFVLNTTDSGEISPEFRPIQIIFKEGEERFTKDNFADLIIENDLFATFYQHTTGIYKLESGVSNFYTGRLKETPYQAFSYFRQENDGSQFIAIAIFELDDEIELFEDIFKDLASRLDVILQTLIRAQNAKQISQISNVNIRLANELKFAIFQIERLSRLDKLQKVALIYNSPERLKMLEILRERPILKEELKSSIEKIKPTINIDILLRPFLELNLVRRDWSKGEKDKKTGIITNQGEFLFLIKDLVLARTPSAYLFNHLKETKSELFELYREKVNEFFSKYDPLKEPIEETRKLASILLNPDIYDFFALLRSNYYPLDKIPKVFSDFAVTDILLDNLKKLNIITEIPLKEKIEGEEQERKWIALLTDIEPLVIFPEYILPYIRNSFKTPKEETRISYQIAKKAYDLLETTYPEKIEF
;
A
#
# COMPACT_ATOMS: atom_id res chain seq x y z
N MET A 1 9.52 -8.59 5.91
CA MET A 1 8.24 -8.53 6.63
C MET A 1 8.42 -7.79 7.95
N ILE A 2 7.39 -7.13 8.49
CA ILE A 2 7.47 -6.48 9.81
C ILE A 2 7.94 -7.47 10.88
N GLN A 3 8.79 -7.02 11.81
CA GLN A 3 9.28 -7.82 12.95
C GLN A 3 8.48 -7.48 14.22
N GLY A 4 8.19 -6.20 14.42
CA GLY A 4 7.39 -5.71 15.54
C GLY A 4 7.25 -4.20 15.55
N ILE A 5 6.42 -3.71 16.47
CA ILE A 5 6.29 -2.30 16.81
C ILE A 5 6.64 -2.13 18.29
N LEU A 6 7.62 -1.28 18.54
CA LEU A 6 8.20 -1.04 19.85
C LEU A 6 7.97 0.42 20.25
N THR A 7 7.53 0.66 21.48
CA THR A 7 7.26 2.00 22.00
C THR A 7 8.09 2.26 23.25
N PHE A 8 8.71 3.43 23.30
CA PHE A 8 9.64 3.83 24.35
C PHE A 8 9.31 5.24 24.86
N GLN A 9 9.60 5.45 26.14
CA GLN A 9 9.69 6.77 26.75
C GLN A 9 11.16 7.16 26.87
N PHE A 10 11.51 8.34 26.41
CA PHE A 10 12.85 8.90 26.64
C PHE A 10 12.89 9.58 28.02
N VAL A 11 13.89 9.21 28.82
CA VAL A 11 14.07 9.72 30.18
C VAL A 11 15.49 10.22 30.36
N LEU A 12 15.65 11.44 30.87
CA LEU A 12 16.94 11.98 31.29
C LEU A 12 17.15 11.64 32.77
N ASN A 13 17.99 10.65 33.06
CA ASN A 13 18.37 10.35 34.43
C ASN A 13 19.61 11.18 34.80
N THR A 14 19.60 11.84 35.95
CA THR A 14 20.81 12.40 36.56
C THR A 14 21.36 11.41 37.57
N THR A 15 22.61 10.98 37.36
CA THR A 15 23.34 10.16 38.30
C THR A 15 23.73 10.95 39.56
N ASP A 16 24.11 10.26 40.63
CA ASP A 16 24.55 10.89 41.89
C ASP A 16 25.79 11.80 41.72
N SER A 17 26.57 11.61 40.64
CA SER A 17 27.70 12.46 40.26
C SER A 17 27.28 13.72 39.49
N GLY A 18 25.99 13.87 39.15
CA GLY A 18 25.46 14.96 38.32
C GLY A 18 25.58 14.72 36.81
N GLU A 19 26.08 13.56 36.37
CA GLU A 19 26.13 13.21 34.95
C GLU A 19 24.74 12.82 34.44
N ILE A 20 24.36 13.33 33.26
CA ILE A 20 23.10 13.02 32.59
C ILE A 20 23.29 11.72 31.80
N SER A 21 22.57 10.68 32.19
CA SER A 21 22.48 9.40 31.48
C SER A 21 21.10 9.28 30.85
N PRO A 22 20.95 9.59 29.54
CA PRO A 22 19.69 9.37 28.84
C PRO A 22 19.39 7.87 28.76
N GLU A 23 18.12 7.51 28.86
CA GLU A 23 17.63 6.12 28.83
C GLU A 23 16.33 6.04 28.01
N PHE A 24 16.16 4.97 27.22
CA PHE A 24 14.88 4.62 26.62
C PHE A 24 14.20 3.54 27.45
N ARG A 25 13.11 3.90 28.13
CA ARG A 25 12.30 2.96 28.89
C ARG A 25 11.22 2.34 28.01
N PRO A 26 11.17 1.01 27.86
CA PRO A 26 10.14 0.37 27.04
C PRO A 26 8.76 0.53 27.71
N ILE A 27 7.76 0.91 26.90
CA ILE A 27 6.36 1.00 27.32
C ILE A 27 5.61 -0.24 26.85
N GLN A 28 5.61 -0.49 25.55
CA GLN A 28 5.05 -1.70 24.93
C GLN A 28 5.95 -2.18 23.81
N ILE A 29 6.18 -3.49 23.80
CA ILE A 29 6.99 -4.21 22.83
C ILE A 29 6.08 -5.32 22.29
N ILE A 30 5.64 -5.16 21.03
CA ILE A 30 4.75 -6.11 20.35
C ILE A 30 5.43 -6.60 19.09
N PHE A 31 5.54 -7.92 18.95
CA PHE A 31 6.07 -8.58 17.75
C PHE A 31 4.94 -9.10 16.89
N LYS A 32 5.25 -9.43 15.62
CA LYS A 32 4.31 -10.15 14.76
C LYS A 32 3.95 -11.52 15.36
N GLU A 33 2.77 -12.01 14.98
CA GLU A 33 2.32 -13.32 15.42
C GLU A 33 3.23 -14.42 14.84
N GLY A 34 3.64 -15.37 15.68
CA GLY A 34 4.56 -16.44 15.29
C GLY A 34 6.03 -16.02 15.16
N GLU A 35 6.43 -14.82 15.57
CA GLU A 35 7.86 -14.49 15.73
C GLU A 35 8.42 -15.14 16.99
N GLU A 36 9.39 -16.04 16.80
CA GLU A 36 10.05 -16.78 17.89
C GLU A 36 11.47 -16.26 18.17
N ARG A 37 12.06 -15.50 17.24
CA ARG A 37 13.44 -15.00 17.40
C ARG A 37 13.53 -13.88 18.44
N PHE A 38 12.46 -13.10 18.60
CA PHE A 38 12.45 -11.93 19.47
C PHE A 38 11.33 -12.02 20.50
N THR A 39 11.68 -11.65 21.71
CA THR A 39 10.83 -11.63 22.90
C THR A 39 11.08 -10.32 23.66
N LYS A 40 10.30 -10.07 24.71
CA LYS A 40 10.52 -8.90 25.58
C LYS A 40 11.87 -8.94 26.29
N ASP A 41 12.49 -10.11 26.41
CA ASP A 41 13.75 -10.27 27.14
C ASP A 41 14.98 -10.16 26.22
N ASN A 42 14.82 -10.32 24.90
CA ASN A 42 15.91 -10.27 23.92
C ASN A 42 15.63 -9.35 22.71
N PHE A 43 14.71 -8.39 22.84
CA PHE A 43 14.44 -7.42 21.77
C PHE A 43 15.65 -6.56 21.38
N ALA A 44 16.68 -6.51 22.23
CA ALA A 44 17.94 -5.84 21.93
C ALA A 44 18.66 -6.42 20.70
N ASP A 45 18.41 -7.69 20.35
CA ASP A 45 18.91 -8.30 19.12
C ASP A 45 18.22 -7.74 17.85
N LEU A 46 17.01 -7.18 18.01
CA LEU A 46 16.22 -6.57 16.94
C LEU A 46 16.52 -5.08 16.79
N ILE A 47 16.64 -4.36 17.90
CA ILE A 47 17.03 -2.95 17.92
C ILE A 47 17.93 -2.67 19.11
N ILE A 48 19.16 -2.29 18.82
CA ILE A 48 20.14 -1.96 19.85
C ILE A 48 20.00 -0.50 20.29
N GLU A 49 20.62 -0.16 21.41
CA GLU A 49 20.58 1.18 22.00
C GLU A 49 21.06 2.28 21.03
N ASN A 50 22.16 2.06 20.31
CA ASN A 50 22.67 3.03 19.33
C ASN A 50 21.68 3.28 18.17
N ASP A 51 20.92 2.27 17.76
CA ASP A 51 19.88 2.42 16.72
C ASP A 51 18.69 3.25 17.26
N LEU A 52 18.29 3.05 18.52
CA LEU A 52 17.28 3.86 19.19
C LEU A 52 17.69 5.34 19.26
N PHE A 53 18.91 5.61 19.74
CA PHE A 53 19.45 6.96 19.81
C PHE A 53 19.57 7.58 18.42
N ALA A 54 20.13 6.86 17.44
CA ALA A 54 20.25 7.37 16.08
C ALA A 54 18.87 7.75 15.51
N THR A 55 17.87 6.88 15.66
CA THR A 55 16.49 7.15 15.22
C THR A 55 15.91 8.36 15.93
N PHE A 56 16.05 8.46 17.26
CA PHE A 56 15.61 9.62 18.04
C PHE A 56 16.28 10.92 17.59
N TYR A 57 17.60 10.90 17.36
CA TYR A 57 18.33 12.07 16.87
C TYR A 57 17.82 12.54 15.51
N GLN A 58 17.43 11.64 14.61
CA GLN A 58 16.81 12.02 13.32
C GLN A 58 15.51 12.80 13.52
N HIS A 59 14.72 12.46 14.54
CA HIS A 59 13.49 13.21 14.86
C HIS A 59 13.75 14.57 15.48
N THR A 60 14.78 14.68 16.33
CA THR A 60 15.06 15.90 17.10
C THR A 60 16.00 16.87 16.41
N THR A 61 16.65 16.45 15.33
CA THR A 61 17.58 17.31 14.58
C THR A 61 16.84 18.55 14.05
N GLY A 62 17.31 19.74 14.43
CA GLY A 62 16.69 21.01 14.03
C GLY A 62 15.54 21.50 14.92
N ILE A 63 15.20 20.78 16.00
CA ILE A 63 14.27 21.25 17.02
C ILE A 63 15.05 22.09 18.04
N TYR A 64 15.09 23.41 17.85
CA TYR A 64 15.86 24.33 18.69
C TYR A 64 15.10 24.87 19.92
N LYS A 65 13.77 24.69 19.98
CA LYS A 65 12.93 25.07 21.13
C LYS A 65 11.97 23.96 21.50
N LEU A 66 12.04 23.54 22.77
CA LEU A 66 11.26 22.45 23.37
C LEU A 66 9.90 22.93 23.96
N GLU A 67 9.43 24.12 23.59
CA GLU A 67 8.33 24.83 24.30
C GLU A 67 6.91 24.50 23.80
N SER A 68 6.74 23.63 22.81
CA SER A 68 5.43 23.22 22.29
C SER A 68 5.41 21.73 21.94
N GLY A 69 4.24 21.11 22.01
CA GLY A 69 4.06 19.73 21.55
C GLY A 69 4.48 19.57 20.09
N VAL A 70 5.40 18.65 19.82
CA VAL A 70 5.93 18.36 18.48
C VAL A 70 5.72 16.89 18.17
N SER A 71 5.33 16.59 16.94
CA SER A 71 5.25 15.24 16.41
C SER A 71 6.00 15.14 15.09
N ASN A 72 6.72 14.04 14.86
CA ASN A 72 7.48 13.84 13.63
C ASN A 72 7.48 12.37 13.20
N PHE A 73 7.76 12.14 11.91
CA PHE A 73 7.89 10.83 11.30
C PHE A 73 9.28 10.68 10.68
N TYR A 74 9.86 9.48 10.77
CA TYR A 74 11.15 9.16 10.18
C TYR A 74 11.15 7.74 9.64
N THR A 75 11.56 7.61 8.37
CA THR A 75 11.79 6.34 7.70
C THR A 75 13.26 6.22 7.34
N GLY A 76 13.89 5.10 7.68
CA GLY A 76 15.30 4.89 7.37
C GLY A 76 15.82 3.50 7.73
N ARG A 77 17.07 3.23 7.35
CA ARG A 77 17.76 2.00 7.76
C ARG A 77 18.31 2.17 9.17
N LEU A 78 18.22 1.10 9.95
CA LEU A 78 18.94 1.01 11.22
C LEU A 78 20.44 0.91 10.93
N LYS A 79 21.26 1.49 11.81
CA LYS A 79 22.69 1.71 11.56
C LYS A 79 23.49 0.44 11.82
N GLU A 80 23.14 -0.28 12.87
CA GLU A 80 23.91 -1.45 13.32
C GLU A 80 23.19 -2.77 13.05
N THR A 81 21.86 -2.77 13.04
CA THR A 81 21.07 -3.95 12.72
C THR A 81 20.64 -3.97 11.24
N PRO A 82 20.45 -5.17 10.63
CA PRO A 82 20.13 -5.30 9.21
C PRO A 82 18.63 -5.10 8.95
N TYR A 83 18.06 -4.04 9.53
CA TYR A 83 16.64 -3.72 9.43
C TYR A 83 16.45 -2.28 8.98
N GLN A 84 15.21 -1.97 8.62
CA GLN A 84 14.75 -0.61 8.39
C GLN A 84 13.58 -0.32 9.31
N ALA A 85 13.37 0.94 9.61
CA ALA A 85 12.38 1.38 10.56
C ALA A 85 11.51 2.48 9.97
N PHE A 86 10.23 2.45 10.34
CA PHE A 86 9.35 3.60 10.29
C PHE A 86 9.00 4.00 11.72
N SER A 87 9.27 5.24 12.09
CA SER A 87 9.16 5.70 13.47
C SER A 87 8.36 6.98 13.60
N TYR A 88 7.65 7.08 14.71
CA TYR A 88 6.83 8.19 15.12
C TYR A 88 7.37 8.75 16.43
N PHE A 89 7.69 10.03 16.45
CA PHE A 89 8.13 10.76 17.63
C PHE A 89 7.05 11.71 18.10
N ARG A 90 6.87 11.78 19.42
CA ARG A 90 5.95 12.73 20.07
C ARG A 90 6.60 13.34 21.30
N GLN A 91 6.59 14.65 21.36
CA GLN A 91 6.90 15.42 22.55
C GLN A 91 5.65 16.14 23.05
N GLU A 92 5.42 16.07 24.35
CA GLU A 92 4.33 16.77 25.03
C GLU A 92 4.82 18.07 25.70
N ASN A 93 3.86 18.94 26.05
CA ASN A 93 4.16 20.25 26.64
C ASN A 93 4.86 20.18 28.01
N ASP A 94 4.74 19.05 28.71
CA ASP A 94 5.43 18.82 29.98
C ASP A 94 6.88 18.32 29.80
N GLY A 95 7.35 18.24 28.55
CA GLY A 95 8.68 17.76 28.20
C GLY A 95 8.78 16.25 28.05
N SER A 96 7.70 15.49 28.27
CA SER A 96 7.69 14.04 28.06
C SER A 96 7.90 13.72 26.59
N GLN A 97 8.79 12.78 26.30
CA GLN A 97 9.18 12.39 24.95
C GLN A 97 8.96 10.89 24.73
N PHE A 98 8.32 10.56 23.62
CA PHE A 98 7.94 9.21 23.24
C PHE A 98 8.37 8.91 21.81
N ILE A 99 8.74 7.66 21.57
CA ILE A 99 9.03 7.16 20.24
C ILE A 99 8.37 5.79 20.05
N ALA A 100 7.67 5.63 18.92
CA ALA A 100 7.15 4.36 18.44
C ALA A 100 7.93 3.97 17.17
N ILE A 101 8.39 2.73 17.07
CA ILE A 101 9.25 2.26 15.98
C ILE A 101 8.66 0.96 15.44
N ALA A 102 8.19 0.97 14.20
CA ALA A 102 7.89 -0.24 13.43
C ALA A 102 9.16 -0.68 12.69
N ILE A 103 9.55 -1.94 12.87
CA ILE A 103 10.80 -2.50 12.33
C ILE A 103 10.48 -3.52 11.24
N PHE A 104 11.14 -3.38 10.09
CA PHE A 104 10.91 -4.15 8.87
C PHE A 104 12.22 -4.75 8.33
N GLU A 105 12.11 -5.82 7.53
CA GLU A 105 13.25 -6.36 6.78
C GLU A 105 13.71 -5.35 5.72
N LEU A 106 15.00 -5.35 5.34
CA LEU A 106 15.57 -4.38 4.39
C LEU A 106 14.90 -4.35 3.01
N ASP A 107 14.32 -5.46 2.58
CA ASP A 107 13.69 -5.61 1.26
C ASP A 107 12.17 -5.36 1.26
N ASP A 108 11.62 -4.89 2.38
CA ASP A 108 10.21 -4.49 2.46
C ASP A 108 9.97 -3.10 1.86
N GLU A 109 8.77 -2.91 1.32
CA GLU A 109 8.31 -1.63 0.82
C GLU A 109 7.59 -0.85 1.94
N ILE A 110 8.35 -0.19 2.82
CA ILE A 110 7.80 0.55 3.97
C ILE A 110 6.71 1.55 3.57
N GLU A 111 6.85 2.18 2.41
CA GLU A 111 5.92 3.18 1.91
C GLU A 111 4.49 2.66 1.76
N LEU A 112 4.33 1.37 1.47
CA LEU A 112 3.02 0.72 1.42
C LEU A 112 2.30 0.77 2.78
N PHE A 113 3.05 0.83 3.88
CA PHE A 113 2.54 0.77 5.24
C PHE A 113 2.44 2.14 5.91
N GLU A 114 2.81 3.22 5.20
CA GLU A 114 2.90 4.55 5.80
C GLU A 114 1.58 5.03 6.38
N ASP A 115 0.49 4.87 5.62
CA ASP A 115 -0.83 5.36 6.02
C ASP A 115 -1.35 4.59 7.25
N ILE A 116 -1.10 3.28 7.33
CA ILE A 116 -1.44 2.46 8.51
C ILE A 116 -0.74 3.00 9.76
N PHE A 117 0.54 3.36 9.63
CA PHE A 117 1.33 3.83 10.75
C PHE A 117 1.04 5.29 11.12
N LYS A 118 0.69 6.15 10.15
CA LYS A 118 0.17 7.52 10.41
C LYS A 118 -1.17 7.47 11.14
N ASP A 119 -2.05 6.56 10.73
CA ASP A 119 -3.32 6.32 11.41
C ASP A 119 -3.08 5.83 12.84
N LEU A 120 -2.14 4.89 13.04
CA LEU A 120 -1.72 4.46 14.37
C LEU A 120 -1.21 5.65 15.21
N ALA A 121 -0.32 6.48 14.66
CA ALA A 121 0.26 7.62 15.36
C ALA A 121 -0.81 8.60 15.88
N SER A 122 -1.86 8.88 15.09
CA SER A 122 -2.97 9.73 15.54
C SER A 122 -3.70 9.16 16.77
N ARG A 123 -3.80 7.82 16.88
CA ARG A 123 -4.38 7.14 18.04
C ARG A 123 -3.41 7.09 19.21
N LEU A 124 -2.11 6.94 18.93
CA LEU A 124 -1.05 6.98 19.94
C LEU A 124 -1.03 8.32 20.67
N ASP A 125 -1.29 9.45 20.01
CA ASP A 125 -1.34 10.76 20.67
C ASP A 125 -2.31 10.78 21.85
N VAL A 126 -3.53 10.30 21.63
CA VAL A 126 -4.57 10.25 22.66
C VAL A 126 -4.17 9.28 23.79
N ILE A 127 -3.59 8.14 23.43
CA ILE A 127 -3.19 7.10 24.37
C ILE A 127 -2.03 7.57 25.26
N LEU A 128 -0.99 8.15 24.67
CA LEU A 128 0.20 8.63 25.38
C LEU A 128 -0.15 9.81 26.31
N GLN A 129 -0.98 10.74 25.86
CA GLN A 129 -1.47 11.83 26.73
C GLN A 129 -2.27 11.28 27.93
N THR A 130 -3.09 10.26 27.71
CA THR A 130 -3.84 9.61 28.80
C THR A 130 -2.90 8.88 29.76
N LEU A 131 -1.85 8.23 29.24
CA LEU A 131 -0.84 7.53 30.02
C LEU A 131 -0.11 8.51 30.97
N ILE A 132 0.34 9.65 30.47
CA ILE A 132 1.03 10.68 31.26
C ILE A 132 0.14 11.19 32.39
N ARG A 133 -1.12 11.52 32.09
CA ARG A 133 -2.08 12.00 33.10
C ARG A 133 -2.27 10.95 34.21
N ALA A 134 -2.40 9.68 33.83
CA ALA A 134 -2.55 8.58 34.79
C ALA A 134 -1.29 8.33 35.63
N GLN A 135 -0.10 8.45 35.03
CA GLN A 135 1.20 8.36 35.71
C GLN A 135 1.37 9.50 36.74
N ASN A 136 1.10 10.74 36.34
CA ASN A 136 1.18 11.92 37.21
C ASN A 136 0.19 11.83 38.37
N ALA A 137 -1.00 11.28 38.13
CA ALA A 137 -2.02 11.05 39.15
C ALA A 137 -1.81 9.74 39.95
N LYS A 138 -0.77 8.96 39.66
CA LYS A 138 -0.47 7.64 40.27
C LYS A 138 -1.65 6.66 40.25
N GLN A 139 -2.47 6.70 39.20
CA GLN A 139 -3.67 5.87 39.06
C GLN A 139 -3.35 4.53 38.39
N ILE A 140 -2.97 3.53 39.20
CA ILE A 140 -2.50 2.22 38.73
C ILE A 140 -3.50 1.52 37.79
N SER A 141 -4.79 1.55 38.12
CA SER A 141 -5.85 0.92 37.30
C SER A 141 -5.98 1.58 35.92
N GLN A 142 -5.89 2.90 35.86
CA GLN A 142 -5.91 3.62 34.58
C GLN A 142 -4.67 3.34 33.75
N ILE A 143 -3.49 3.31 34.37
CA ILE A 143 -2.23 2.96 33.68
C ILE A 143 -2.35 1.56 33.04
N SER A 144 -2.88 0.58 33.78
CA SER A 144 -3.10 -0.77 33.25
C SER A 144 -4.05 -0.77 32.05
N ASN A 145 -5.18 -0.06 32.13
CA ASN A 145 -6.16 0.01 31.03
C ASN A 145 -5.57 0.70 29.78
N VAL A 146 -4.80 1.77 29.97
CA VAL A 146 -4.15 2.48 28.86
C VAL A 146 -3.09 1.59 28.20
N ASN A 147 -2.32 0.83 28.98
CA ASN A 147 -1.35 -0.12 28.45
C ASN A 147 -2.00 -1.25 27.65
N ILE A 148 -3.13 -1.79 28.10
CA ILE A 148 -3.91 -2.79 27.34
C ILE A 148 -4.38 -2.19 26.02
N ARG A 149 -4.92 -0.97 26.06
CA ARG A 149 -5.35 -0.25 24.84
C ARG A 149 -4.19 -0.04 23.87
N LEU A 150 -3.04 0.44 24.36
CA LEU A 150 -1.83 0.62 23.56
C LEU A 150 -1.41 -0.69 22.90
N ALA A 151 -1.32 -1.79 23.66
CA ALA A 151 -0.95 -3.09 23.12
C ALA A 151 -1.92 -3.56 22.01
N ASN A 152 -3.22 -3.35 22.17
CA ASN A 152 -4.21 -3.71 21.16
C ASN A 152 -4.07 -2.87 19.87
N GLU A 153 -3.80 -1.57 19.98
CA GLU A 153 -3.55 -0.71 18.81
C GLU A 153 -2.30 -1.13 18.03
N LEU A 154 -1.22 -1.46 18.74
CA LEU A 154 0.01 -1.95 18.12
C LEU A 154 -0.21 -3.30 17.43
N LYS A 155 -0.92 -4.24 18.08
CA LYS A 155 -1.29 -5.53 17.49
C LYS A 155 -2.15 -5.35 16.23
N PHE A 156 -3.13 -4.44 16.30
CA PHE A 156 -3.99 -4.13 15.16
C PHE A 156 -3.20 -3.57 13.99
N ALA A 157 -2.28 -2.63 14.24
CA ALA A 157 -1.42 -2.09 13.18
C ALA A 157 -0.53 -3.16 12.54
N ILE A 158 0.07 -4.05 13.34
CA ILE A 158 0.85 -5.19 12.81
C ILE A 158 -0.03 -6.09 11.95
N PHE A 159 -1.22 -6.45 12.42
CA PHE A 159 -2.17 -7.26 11.66
C PHE A 159 -2.54 -6.63 10.31
N GLN A 160 -2.78 -5.32 10.28
CA GLN A 160 -3.07 -4.59 9.03
C GLN A 160 -1.88 -4.61 8.07
N ILE A 161 -0.66 -4.45 8.58
CA ILE A 161 0.59 -4.55 7.80
C ILE A 161 0.76 -5.96 7.24
N GLU A 162 0.50 -7.00 8.04
CA GLU A 162 0.60 -8.39 7.60
C GLU A 162 -0.41 -8.70 6.49
N ARG A 163 -1.65 -8.21 6.61
CA ARG A 163 -2.66 -8.32 5.54
C ARG A 163 -2.19 -7.66 4.26
N LEU A 164 -1.69 -6.43 4.36
CA LEU A 164 -1.20 -5.67 3.21
C LEU A 164 0.12 -6.23 2.63
N SER A 165 0.87 -7.02 3.39
CA SER A 165 2.04 -7.75 2.87
C SER A 165 1.67 -8.94 1.98
N ARG A 166 0.42 -9.43 2.07
CA ARG A 166 -0.09 -10.60 1.35
C ARG A 166 -1.12 -10.19 0.30
N LEU A 167 -0.74 -9.26 -0.55
CA LEU A 167 -1.58 -8.76 -1.63
C LEU A 167 -2.02 -9.89 -2.56
N ASP A 168 -3.32 -9.94 -2.86
CA ASP A 168 -3.80 -10.76 -3.97
C ASP A 168 -3.48 -10.12 -5.34
N LYS A 169 -3.90 -10.77 -6.42
CA LYS A 169 -3.59 -10.29 -7.78
C LYS A 169 -4.20 -8.92 -8.06
N LEU A 170 -5.45 -8.66 -7.63
CA LEU A 170 -6.10 -7.37 -7.82
C LEU A 170 -5.37 -6.27 -7.06
N GLN A 171 -5.01 -6.53 -5.80
CA GLN A 171 -4.28 -5.58 -4.98
C GLN A 171 -2.85 -5.33 -5.49
N LYS A 172 -2.19 -6.32 -6.12
CA LYS A 172 -0.91 -6.11 -6.83
C LYS A 172 -1.07 -5.18 -8.04
N VAL A 173 -2.19 -5.24 -8.76
CA VAL A 173 -2.49 -4.27 -9.83
C VAL A 173 -2.72 -2.89 -9.21
N ALA A 174 -3.49 -2.79 -8.14
CA ALA A 174 -3.68 -1.55 -7.40
C ALA A 174 -2.33 -0.96 -6.94
N LEU A 175 -1.39 -1.78 -6.47
CA LEU A 175 -0.05 -1.34 -6.08
C LEU A 175 0.72 -0.70 -7.25
N ILE A 176 0.59 -1.24 -8.46
CA ILE A 176 1.18 -0.65 -9.67
C ILE A 176 0.56 0.73 -9.94
N TYR A 177 -0.76 0.84 -9.86
CA TYR A 177 -1.46 2.09 -10.15
C TYR A 177 -1.32 3.14 -9.06
N ASN A 178 -1.11 2.76 -7.80
CA ASN A 178 -0.99 3.72 -6.70
C ASN A 178 0.38 4.42 -6.65
N SER A 179 1.43 3.79 -7.18
CA SER A 179 2.81 4.30 -7.15
C SER A 179 3.16 5.09 -8.44
N PRO A 180 3.55 6.38 -8.33
CA PRO A 180 4.06 7.17 -9.46
C PRO A 180 5.24 6.50 -10.18
N GLU A 181 6.13 5.87 -9.43
CA GLU A 181 7.31 5.19 -9.95
C GLU A 181 6.93 3.98 -10.77
N ARG A 182 6.01 3.14 -10.27
CA ARG A 182 5.50 1.98 -11.01
C ARG A 182 4.69 2.37 -12.23
N LEU A 183 3.88 3.43 -12.15
CA LEU A 183 3.20 3.98 -13.31
C LEU A 183 4.21 4.43 -14.38
N LYS A 184 5.29 5.13 -13.97
CA LYS A 184 6.35 5.52 -14.90
C LYS A 184 7.06 4.32 -15.51
N MET A 185 7.32 3.27 -14.72
CA MET A 185 7.87 2.02 -15.24
C MET A 185 6.96 1.38 -16.28
N LEU A 186 5.66 1.31 -16.00
CA LEU A 186 4.67 0.78 -16.94
C LEU A 186 4.66 1.59 -18.24
N GLU A 187 4.62 2.92 -18.17
CA GLU A 187 4.71 3.81 -19.34
C GLU A 187 5.95 3.53 -20.20
N ILE A 188 7.12 3.45 -19.58
CA ILE A 188 8.38 3.18 -20.31
C ILE A 188 8.36 1.81 -20.98
N LEU A 189 7.86 0.80 -20.27
CA LEU A 189 7.74 -0.57 -20.77
C LEU A 189 6.73 -0.71 -21.93
N ARG A 190 5.74 0.18 -22.00
CA ARG A 190 4.79 0.27 -23.12
C ARG A 190 5.42 0.82 -24.41
N GLU A 191 6.58 1.44 -24.33
CA GLU A 191 7.27 1.97 -25.52
C GLU A 191 8.22 0.93 -26.13
N ARG A 192 9.07 0.27 -25.33
CA ARG A 192 10.06 -0.69 -25.85
C ARG A 192 10.66 -1.56 -24.75
N PRO A 193 11.31 -2.68 -25.13
CA PRO A 193 12.24 -3.37 -24.25
C PRO A 193 13.34 -2.42 -23.78
N ILE A 194 13.66 -2.47 -22.49
CA ILE A 194 14.61 -1.56 -21.86
C ILE A 194 15.60 -2.30 -20.96
N LEU A 195 16.82 -1.80 -20.85
CA LEU A 195 17.79 -2.29 -19.87
C LEU A 195 17.32 -1.93 -18.46
N LYS A 196 17.49 -2.85 -17.51
CA LYS A 196 17.16 -2.62 -16.10
C LYS A 196 17.87 -1.40 -15.52
N GLU A 197 19.15 -1.19 -15.86
CA GLU A 197 19.92 -0.02 -15.43
C GLU A 197 19.39 1.29 -16.04
N GLU A 198 18.93 1.26 -17.30
CA GLU A 198 18.34 2.45 -17.94
C GLU A 198 16.98 2.80 -17.32
N LEU A 199 16.18 1.77 -17.00
CA LEU A 199 14.94 1.95 -16.24
C LEU A 199 15.24 2.54 -14.86
N LYS A 200 16.25 2.00 -14.16
CA LYS A 200 16.70 2.49 -12.85
C LYS A 200 17.04 3.97 -12.90
N SER A 201 17.90 4.39 -13.83
CA SER A 201 18.28 5.80 -13.99
C SER A 201 17.09 6.70 -14.34
N SER A 202 16.05 6.17 -14.98
CA SER A 202 14.82 6.92 -15.27
C SER A 202 13.95 7.12 -14.04
N ILE A 203 13.84 6.12 -13.16
CA ILE A 203 13.05 6.19 -11.93
C ILE A 203 13.79 6.94 -10.81
N GLU A 204 15.12 6.87 -10.74
CA GLU A 204 15.92 7.61 -9.76
C GLU A 204 15.76 9.14 -9.86
N LYS A 205 15.34 9.65 -11.03
CA LYS A 205 14.96 11.06 -11.23
C LYS A 205 13.72 11.45 -10.43
N ILE A 206 12.84 10.50 -10.14
CA ILE A 206 11.65 10.68 -9.30
C ILE A 206 12.04 10.43 -7.83
N LYS A 207 12.77 9.32 -7.58
CA LYS A 207 13.16 8.91 -6.23
C LYS A 207 14.60 8.37 -6.18
N PRO A 208 15.58 9.16 -5.70
CA PRO A 208 17.02 8.86 -5.82
C PRO A 208 17.56 7.60 -5.14
N THR A 209 16.83 7.01 -4.19
CA THR A 209 17.30 5.88 -3.36
C THR A 209 16.48 4.61 -3.55
N ILE A 210 15.89 4.43 -4.74
CA ILE A 210 14.93 3.35 -4.98
C ILE A 210 15.58 2.01 -5.31
N ASN A 211 15.01 0.94 -4.78
CA ASN A 211 15.34 -0.43 -5.19
C ASN A 211 14.39 -0.89 -6.29
N ILE A 212 14.90 -0.97 -7.52
CA ILE A 212 14.12 -1.37 -8.70
C ILE A 212 13.61 -2.82 -8.62
N ASP A 213 14.32 -3.72 -7.95
CA ASP A 213 13.84 -5.10 -7.80
C ASP A 213 12.58 -5.18 -6.94
N ILE A 214 12.44 -4.31 -5.93
CA ILE A 214 11.22 -4.20 -5.12
C ILE A 214 10.08 -3.68 -6.00
N LEU A 215 10.31 -2.59 -6.75
CA LEU A 215 9.27 -2.03 -7.63
C LEU A 215 8.83 -2.97 -8.74
N LEU A 216 9.74 -3.79 -9.28
CA LEU A 216 9.45 -4.75 -10.34
C LEU A 216 8.68 -5.98 -9.85
N ARG A 217 8.72 -6.30 -8.54
CA ARG A 217 8.15 -7.53 -8.00
C ARG A 217 6.67 -7.75 -8.41
N PRO A 218 5.75 -6.76 -8.29
CA PRO A 218 4.36 -6.95 -8.71
C PRO A 218 4.22 -7.25 -10.21
N PHE A 219 5.04 -6.64 -11.07
CA PHE A 219 5.00 -6.87 -12.51
C PHE A 219 5.41 -8.29 -12.89
N LEU A 220 6.38 -8.86 -12.18
CA LEU A 220 6.87 -10.22 -12.41
C LEU A 220 5.88 -11.26 -11.88
N GLU A 221 5.35 -11.04 -10.67
CA GLU A 221 4.37 -11.93 -10.03
C GLU A 221 3.06 -11.98 -10.80
N LEU A 222 2.64 -10.86 -11.41
CA LEU A 222 1.48 -10.78 -12.30
C LEU A 222 1.79 -11.26 -13.72
N ASN A 223 3.02 -11.68 -14.01
CA ASN A 223 3.44 -12.13 -15.34
C ASN A 223 3.18 -11.09 -16.44
N LEU A 224 3.42 -9.81 -16.13
CA LEU A 224 3.33 -8.69 -17.07
C LEU A 224 4.66 -8.45 -17.77
N VAL A 225 5.76 -8.68 -17.03
CA VAL A 225 7.12 -8.42 -17.50
C VAL A 225 7.95 -9.70 -17.42
N ARG A 226 8.79 -9.92 -18.44
CA ARG A 226 9.85 -10.94 -18.43
C ARG A 226 11.21 -10.27 -18.34
N ARG A 227 12.11 -10.90 -17.59
CA ARG A 227 13.53 -10.55 -17.49
C ARG A 227 14.33 -11.49 -18.38
N ASP A 228 15.28 -10.95 -19.12
CA ASP A 228 16.22 -11.79 -19.87
C ASP A 228 17.57 -11.11 -20.08
N TRP A 229 18.63 -11.90 -20.17
CA TRP A 229 19.99 -11.40 -20.34
C TRP A 229 20.36 -11.27 -21.83
N SER A 230 20.94 -10.13 -22.19
CA SER A 230 21.53 -9.87 -23.49
C SER A 230 23.06 -9.83 -23.40
N LYS A 231 23.74 -10.53 -24.33
CA LYS A 231 25.20 -10.50 -24.45
C LYS A 231 25.73 -9.21 -25.08
N GLY A 232 24.86 -8.37 -25.64
CA GLY A 232 25.21 -7.13 -26.30
C GLY A 232 25.86 -7.33 -27.68
N GLU A 233 26.02 -6.22 -28.39
CA GLU A 233 26.68 -6.17 -29.70
C GLU A 233 27.98 -5.39 -29.57
N LYS A 234 29.09 -6.00 -30.02
CA LYS A 234 30.40 -5.36 -30.06
C LYS A 234 30.52 -4.49 -31.32
N ASP A 235 30.72 -3.19 -31.13
CA ASP A 235 31.02 -2.30 -32.22
C ASP A 235 32.36 -2.68 -32.86
N LYS A 236 32.34 -2.91 -34.18
CA LYS A 236 33.52 -3.31 -34.96
C LYS A 236 34.59 -2.22 -35.03
N LYS A 237 34.23 -0.94 -34.86
CA LYS A 237 35.15 0.20 -34.96
C LYS A 237 35.74 0.60 -33.62
N THR A 238 34.91 0.69 -32.57
CA THR A 238 35.34 1.17 -31.24
C THR A 238 35.67 0.03 -30.28
N GLY A 239 35.21 -1.20 -30.56
CA GLY A 239 35.36 -2.36 -29.69
C GLY A 239 34.44 -2.33 -28.46
N ILE A 240 33.64 -1.28 -28.28
CA ILE A 240 32.71 -1.09 -27.16
C ILE A 240 31.53 -2.04 -27.35
N ILE A 241 31.14 -2.72 -26.27
CA ILE A 241 29.93 -3.56 -26.24
C ILE A 241 28.77 -2.68 -25.83
N THR A 242 27.73 -2.63 -26.67
CA THR A 242 26.48 -1.91 -26.40
C THR A 242 25.36 -2.92 -26.15
N ASN A 243 24.31 -2.53 -25.43
CA ASN A 243 23.12 -3.36 -25.19
C ASN A 243 23.41 -4.70 -24.47
N GLN A 244 24.43 -4.73 -23.60
CA GLN A 244 24.72 -5.85 -22.70
C GLN A 244 24.04 -5.62 -21.35
N GLY A 245 23.39 -6.65 -20.81
CA GLY A 245 22.76 -6.59 -19.48
C GLY A 245 21.40 -7.27 -19.41
N GLU A 246 20.73 -7.11 -18.27
CA GLU A 246 19.37 -7.59 -18.03
C GLU A 246 18.36 -6.64 -18.69
N PHE A 247 17.57 -7.16 -19.63
CA PHE A 247 16.47 -6.47 -20.29
C PHE A 247 15.13 -6.86 -19.68
N LEU A 248 14.22 -5.90 -19.70
CA LEU A 248 12.83 -6.03 -19.30
C LEU A 248 11.94 -5.95 -20.52
N PHE A 249 11.04 -6.92 -20.66
CA PHE A 249 10.11 -7.06 -21.78
C PHE A 249 8.68 -7.06 -21.26
N LEU A 250 7.86 -6.10 -21.69
CA LEU A 250 6.43 -6.13 -21.44
C LEU A 250 5.80 -7.20 -22.35
N ILE A 251 5.18 -8.21 -21.73
CA ILE A 251 4.51 -9.31 -22.43
C ILE A 251 3.00 -9.19 -22.36
N LYS A 252 2.49 -8.56 -21.30
CA LYS A 252 1.07 -8.27 -21.08
C LYS A 252 0.94 -6.89 -20.47
N ASP A 253 -0.08 -6.17 -20.89
CA ASP A 253 -0.44 -4.89 -20.33
C ASP A 253 -1.73 -5.01 -19.51
N LEU A 254 -1.97 -4.03 -18.65
CA LEU A 254 -3.15 -3.96 -17.79
C LEU A 254 -3.79 -2.60 -17.86
N VAL A 255 -5.11 -2.58 -17.70
CA VAL A 255 -5.90 -1.39 -17.36
C VAL A 255 -6.74 -1.72 -16.14
N LEU A 256 -6.59 -0.96 -15.05
CA LEU A 256 -7.50 -1.06 -13.91
C LEU A 256 -8.81 -0.37 -14.30
N ALA A 257 -9.88 -1.13 -14.46
CA ALA A 257 -11.15 -0.64 -14.98
C ALA A 257 -12.30 -0.90 -14.02
N ARG A 258 -13.39 -0.17 -14.22
CA ARG A 258 -14.66 -0.44 -13.57
C ARG A 258 -15.53 -1.29 -14.47
N THR A 259 -16.19 -2.29 -13.91
CA THR A 259 -17.12 -3.19 -14.60
C THR A 259 -18.41 -3.32 -13.80
N PRO A 260 -19.57 -3.57 -14.45
CA PRO A 260 -20.79 -3.86 -13.72
C PRO A 260 -20.67 -5.21 -13.01
N SER A 261 -21.17 -5.32 -11.77
CA SER A 261 -21.11 -6.58 -11.01
C SER A 261 -21.98 -7.66 -11.66
N ALA A 262 -21.35 -8.59 -12.38
CA ALA A 262 -22.06 -9.68 -13.06
C ALA A 262 -22.84 -10.57 -12.07
N TYR A 263 -22.25 -10.82 -10.90
CA TYR A 263 -22.88 -11.61 -9.85
C TYR A 263 -24.17 -10.95 -9.35
N LEU A 264 -24.13 -9.67 -8.92
CA LEU A 264 -25.31 -8.99 -8.40
C LEU A 264 -26.41 -8.88 -9.45
N PHE A 265 -26.05 -8.60 -10.71
CA PHE A 265 -27.00 -8.59 -11.82
C PHE A 265 -27.73 -9.92 -11.98
N ASN A 266 -26.98 -11.01 -12.04
CA ASN A 266 -27.55 -12.34 -12.24
C ASN A 266 -28.37 -12.76 -11.01
N HIS A 267 -27.84 -12.54 -9.81
CA HIS A 267 -28.49 -12.91 -8.57
C HIS A 267 -29.82 -12.18 -8.36
N LEU A 268 -29.86 -10.85 -8.52
CA LEU A 268 -31.10 -10.07 -8.40
C LEU A 268 -32.14 -10.43 -9.46
N LYS A 269 -31.68 -10.76 -10.68
CA LYS A 269 -32.56 -11.20 -11.78
C LYS A 269 -33.16 -12.58 -11.51
N GLU A 270 -32.35 -13.53 -11.06
CA GLU A 270 -32.75 -14.90 -10.76
C GLU A 270 -33.70 -14.97 -9.57
N THR A 271 -33.45 -14.17 -8.52
CA THR A 271 -34.33 -14.07 -7.34
C THR A 271 -35.58 -13.24 -7.58
N LYS A 272 -35.71 -12.59 -8.76
CA LYS A 272 -36.80 -11.67 -9.10
C LYS A 272 -37.00 -10.58 -8.03
N SER A 273 -35.89 -10.06 -7.53
CA SER A 273 -35.90 -9.03 -6.50
C SER A 273 -36.53 -7.73 -7.01
N GLU A 274 -37.31 -7.06 -6.17
CA GLU A 274 -37.87 -5.74 -6.45
C GLU A 274 -36.79 -4.66 -6.64
N LEU A 275 -35.57 -4.91 -6.15
CA LEU A 275 -34.41 -4.05 -6.34
C LEU A 275 -33.84 -4.08 -7.77
N PHE A 276 -34.16 -5.11 -8.56
CA PHE A 276 -33.45 -5.37 -9.82
C PHE A 276 -33.56 -4.21 -10.82
N GLU A 277 -34.77 -3.69 -11.07
CA GLU A 277 -34.95 -2.62 -12.05
C GLU A 277 -34.31 -1.30 -11.60
N LEU A 278 -34.42 -0.97 -10.30
CA LEU A 278 -33.79 0.22 -9.72
C LEU A 278 -32.25 0.13 -9.78
N TYR A 279 -31.69 -1.02 -9.46
CA TYR A 279 -30.25 -1.27 -9.56
C TYR A 279 -29.77 -1.16 -11.01
N ARG A 280 -30.49 -1.79 -11.94
CA ARG A 280 -30.18 -1.79 -13.36
C ARG A 280 -30.18 -0.37 -13.95
N GLU A 281 -31.13 0.47 -13.56
CA GLU A 281 -31.16 1.87 -13.98
C GLU A 281 -29.90 2.62 -13.54
N LYS A 282 -29.50 2.48 -12.27
CA LYS A 282 -28.29 3.13 -11.73
C LYS A 282 -27.01 2.68 -12.44
N VAL A 283 -26.87 1.38 -12.68
CA VAL A 283 -25.73 0.85 -13.42
C VAL A 283 -25.71 1.40 -14.84
N ASN A 284 -26.83 1.35 -15.57
CA ASN A 284 -26.90 1.85 -16.93
C ASN A 284 -26.57 3.35 -17.00
N GLU A 285 -27.07 4.15 -16.05
CA GLU A 285 -26.77 5.57 -15.97
C GLU A 285 -25.26 5.82 -15.86
N PHE A 286 -24.57 5.09 -14.97
CA PHE A 286 -23.13 5.21 -14.78
C PHE A 286 -22.35 4.73 -16.03
N PHE A 287 -22.59 3.50 -16.47
CA PHE A 287 -21.82 2.87 -17.55
C PHE A 287 -22.12 3.44 -18.93
N SER A 288 -23.22 4.18 -19.11
CA SER A 288 -23.47 4.93 -20.35
C SER A 288 -22.48 6.09 -20.57
N LYS A 289 -21.85 6.58 -19.49
CA LYS A 289 -20.91 7.72 -19.49
C LYS A 289 -19.47 7.30 -19.23
N TYR A 290 -19.27 6.09 -18.70
CA TYR A 290 -17.96 5.58 -18.33
C TYR A 290 -17.20 4.99 -19.52
N ASP A 291 -15.94 5.40 -19.68
CA ASP A 291 -15.00 4.82 -20.64
C ASP A 291 -13.68 4.54 -19.92
N PRO A 292 -13.29 3.27 -19.73
CA PRO A 292 -12.09 2.91 -18.96
C PRO A 292 -10.79 3.42 -19.59
N LEU A 293 -10.76 3.72 -20.89
CA LEU A 293 -9.58 4.24 -21.57
C LEU A 293 -9.46 5.78 -21.49
N LYS A 294 -10.51 6.46 -21.04
CA LYS A 294 -10.55 7.93 -20.87
C LYS A 294 -10.57 8.37 -19.41
N GLU A 295 -10.60 7.42 -18.47
CA GLU A 295 -10.58 7.73 -17.05
C GLU A 295 -9.24 8.42 -16.68
N PRO A 296 -9.27 9.58 -15.99
CA PRO A 296 -8.06 10.23 -15.53
C PRO A 296 -7.23 9.32 -14.63
N ILE A 297 -5.90 9.43 -14.73
CA ILE A 297 -5.00 8.61 -13.92
C ILE A 297 -5.18 8.89 -12.43
N GLU A 298 -5.53 10.12 -12.05
CA GLU A 298 -5.80 10.52 -10.67
C GLU A 298 -7.00 9.78 -10.08
N GLU A 299 -8.05 9.54 -10.88
CA GLU A 299 -9.21 8.76 -10.45
C GLU A 299 -8.84 7.29 -10.30
N THR A 300 -8.08 6.74 -11.25
CA THR A 300 -7.56 5.37 -11.17
C THR A 300 -6.69 5.16 -9.93
N ARG A 301 -5.88 6.16 -9.57
CA ARG A 301 -5.06 6.18 -8.35
C ARG A 301 -5.91 6.15 -7.09
N LYS A 302 -7.02 6.89 -7.04
CA LYS A 302 -7.94 6.85 -5.89
C LYS A 302 -8.58 5.47 -5.72
N LEU A 303 -8.98 4.82 -6.82
CA LEU A 303 -9.48 3.44 -6.77
C LEU A 303 -8.41 2.48 -6.26
N ALA A 304 -7.19 2.62 -6.77
CA ALA A 304 -6.06 1.80 -6.34
C ALA A 304 -5.74 1.97 -4.85
N SER A 305 -5.72 3.21 -4.36
CA SER A 305 -5.53 3.51 -2.92
C SER A 305 -6.59 2.84 -2.05
N ILE A 306 -7.84 2.77 -2.51
CA ILE A 306 -8.92 2.08 -1.80
C ILE A 306 -8.71 0.58 -1.73
N LEU A 307 -8.30 -0.05 -2.84
CA LEU A 307 -8.03 -1.49 -2.86
C LEU A 307 -6.82 -1.88 -1.99
N LEU A 308 -5.93 -0.92 -1.71
CA LEU A 308 -4.79 -1.09 -0.80
C LEU A 308 -5.13 -0.76 0.66
N ASN A 309 -6.34 -0.30 0.98
CA ASN A 309 -6.79 -0.23 2.36
C ASN A 309 -7.42 -1.57 2.75
N PRO A 310 -6.87 -2.33 3.71
CA PRO A 310 -7.37 -3.68 3.96
C PRO A 310 -8.82 -3.72 4.48
N ASP A 311 -9.22 -2.76 5.32
CA ASP A 311 -10.60 -2.72 5.86
C ASP A 311 -11.61 -2.39 4.75
N ILE A 312 -11.28 -1.46 3.85
CA ILE A 312 -12.13 -1.14 2.70
C ILE A 312 -12.16 -2.32 1.71
N TYR A 313 -11.02 -2.99 1.51
CA TYR A 313 -10.92 -4.13 0.61
C TYR A 313 -11.80 -5.31 1.03
N ASP A 314 -11.81 -5.66 2.32
CA ASP A 314 -12.69 -6.72 2.84
C ASP A 314 -14.17 -6.36 2.63
N PHE A 315 -14.52 -5.11 2.90
CA PHE A 315 -15.89 -4.64 2.68
C PHE A 315 -16.29 -4.68 1.20
N PHE A 316 -15.39 -4.24 0.32
CA PHE A 316 -15.57 -4.33 -1.12
C PHE A 316 -15.74 -5.79 -1.60
N ALA A 317 -14.90 -6.70 -1.11
CA ALA A 317 -15.01 -8.13 -1.41
C ALA A 317 -16.34 -8.73 -0.92
N LEU A 318 -16.84 -8.31 0.24
CA LEU A 318 -18.16 -8.73 0.72
C LEU A 318 -19.29 -8.23 -0.18
N LEU A 319 -19.21 -6.99 -0.65
CA LEU A 319 -20.22 -6.41 -1.56
C LEU A 319 -20.20 -7.03 -2.96
N ARG A 320 -19.10 -7.65 -3.40
CA ARG A 320 -19.10 -8.46 -4.63
C ARG A 320 -20.04 -9.67 -4.54
N SER A 321 -20.20 -10.21 -3.34
CA SER A 321 -20.97 -11.43 -3.09
C SER A 321 -22.39 -11.19 -2.59
N ASN A 322 -22.70 -9.99 -2.10
CA ASN A 322 -23.96 -9.70 -1.40
C ASN A 322 -24.32 -8.21 -1.48
N TYR A 323 -25.59 -7.92 -1.22
CA TYR A 323 -26.10 -6.56 -1.01
C TYR A 323 -26.80 -6.51 0.35
N TYR A 324 -26.70 -5.38 1.05
CA TYR A 324 -27.15 -5.28 2.44
C TYR A 324 -28.06 -4.07 2.64
N PRO A 325 -29.08 -4.16 3.50
CA PRO A 325 -29.78 -2.97 3.93
C PRO A 325 -28.86 -2.20 4.89
N LEU A 326 -28.92 -0.87 4.84
CA LEU A 326 -28.00 0.04 5.55
C LEU A 326 -27.89 -0.27 7.06
N ASP A 327 -28.99 -0.70 7.67
CA ASP A 327 -29.09 -1.06 9.09
C ASP A 327 -28.55 -2.46 9.46
N LYS A 328 -28.24 -3.31 8.47
CA LYS A 328 -27.70 -4.68 8.69
C LYS A 328 -26.36 -4.90 8.01
N ILE A 329 -25.59 -3.85 7.75
CA ILE A 329 -24.23 -4.00 7.26
C ILE A 329 -23.42 -4.76 8.32
N PRO A 330 -22.73 -5.85 7.95
CA PRO A 330 -21.88 -6.55 8.90
C PRO A 330 -20.82 -5.60 9.46
N LYS A 331 -20.42 -5.80 10.73
CA LYS A 331 -19.28 -5.09 11.32
C LYS A 331 -17.98 -5.66 10.74
N VAL A 332 -17.73 -5.37 9.47
CA VAL A 332 -16.51 -5.75 8.74
C VAL A 332 -15.37 -4.80 9.12
N PHE A 333 -15.73 -3.54 9.35
CA PHE A 333 -14.79 -2.55 9.79
C PHE A 333 -14.34 -2.84 11.21
N SER A 334 -13.06 -2.64 11.46
CA SER A 334 -12.56 -2.47 12.83
C SER A 334 -13.43 -1.44 13.57
N ASP A 335 -13.61 -1.59 14.89
CA ASP A 335 -14.47 -0.73 15.75
C ASP A 335 -14.19 0.79 15.63
N PHE A 336 -13.19 1.17 14.83
CA PHE A 336 -12.58 2.48 14.72
C PHE A 336 -12.86 3.19 13.39
N ALA A 337 -13.24 2.49 12.31
CA ALA A 337 -13.67 3.18 11.09
C ALA A 337 -15.15 3.57 11.23
N VAL A 338 -15.44 4.87 11.23
CA VAL A 338 -16.82 5.38 11.21
C VAL A 338 -17.44 4.92 9.90
N THR A 339 -18.26 3.86 9.96
CA THR A 339 -18.87 3.21 8.80
C THR A 339 -19.52 4.23 7.86
N ASP A 340 -20.15 5.27 8.40
CA ASP A 340 -20.79 6.33 7.62
C ASP A 340 -19.80 7.13 6.75
N ILE A 341 -18.62 7.47 7.27
CA ILE A 341 -17.59 8.21 6.53
C ILE A 341 -17.07 7.36 5.36
N LEU A 342 -16.85 6.07 5.63
CA LEU A 342 -16.36 5.14 4.63
C LEU A 342 -17.40 4.91 3.53
N LEU A 343 -18.66 4.72 3.90
CA LEU A 343 -19.77 4.60 2.94
C LEU A 343 -19.93 5.87 2.10
N ASP A 344 -19.80 7.06 2.70
CA ASP A 344 -19.85 8.33 1.99
C ASP A 344 -18.68 8.45 0.98
N ASN A 345 -17.47 8.06 1.37
CA ASN A 345 -16.32 8.03 0.47
C ASN A 345 -16.51 7.06 -0.71
N LEU A 346 -16.99 5.83 -0.44
CA LEU A 346 -17.25 4.84 -1.50
C LEU A 346 -18.37 5.29 -2.45
N LYS A 347 -19.40 5.99 -1.93
CA LYS A 347 -20.47 6.59 -2.76
C LYS A 347 -19.93 7.71 -3.64
N LYS A 348 -19.14 8.63 -3.09
CA LYS A 348 -18.52 9.73 -3.86
C LYS A 348 -17.65 9.22 -5.01
N LEU A 349 -17.03 8.05 -4.83
CA LEU A 349 -16.22 7.41 -5.85
C LEU A 349 -17.03 6.50 -6.78
N ASN A 350 -18.35 6.44 -6.63
CA ASN A 350 -19.25 5.60 -7.42
C ASN A 350 -18.90 4.10 -7.36
N ILE A 351 -18.29 3.64 -6.26
CA ILE A 351 -18.02 2.21 -6.02
C ILE A 351 -19.32 1.52 -5.56
N ILE A 352 -20.05 2.17 -4.65
CA ILE A 352 -21.33 1.68 -4.14
C ILE A 352 -22.45 2.66 -4.48
N THR A 353 -23.69 2.17 -4.42
CA THR A 353 -24.89 3.00 -4.56
C THR A 353 -25.91 2.68 -3.47
N GLU A 354 -26.73 3.68 -3.13
CA GLU A 354 -27.91 3.52 -2.28
C GLU A 354 -29.15 3.36 -3.15
N ILE A 355 -29.92 2.31 -2.87
CA ILE A 355 -31.19 2.01 -3.54
C ILE A 355 -32.29 2.08 -2.49
N PRO A 356 -33.15 3.12 -2.52
CA PRO A 356 -34.34 3.14 -1.68
C PRO A 356 -35.37 2.15 -2.21
N LEU A 357 -35.86 1.27 -1.34
CA LEU A 357 -36.95 0.34 -1.66
C LEU A 357 -38.06 0.50 -0.62
N LYS A 358 -39.31 0.56 -1.09
CA LYS A 358 -40.48 0.52 -0.21
C LYS A 358 -40.82 -0.94 0.05
N GLU A 359 -40.59 -1.40 1.27
CA GLU A 359 -40.86 -2.76 1.69
C GLU A 359 -42.02 -2.78 2.68
N LYS A 360 -42.82 -3.85 2.67
CA LYS A 360 -43.80 -4.09 3.73
C LYS A 360 -43.10 -4.76 4.91
N ILE A 361 -42.82 -3.98 5.95
CA ILE A 361 -42.23 -4.46 7.20
C ILE A 361 -43.34 -4.44 8.24
N GLU A 362 -43.64 -5.61 8.84
CA GLU A 362 -44.69 -5.75 9.87
C GLU A 362 -46.10 -5.27 9.44
N GLY A 363 -46.37 -5.22 8.13
CA GLY A 363 -47.66 -4.79 7.58
C GLY A 363 -47.75 -3.31 7.21
N GLU A 364 -46.73 -2.52 7.49
CA GLU A 364 -46.61 -1.11 7.09
C GLU A 364 -45.61 -0.95 5.93
N GLU A 365 -45.90 -0.07 4.97
CA GLU A 365 -44.94 0.31 3.93
C GLU A 365 -43.89 1.25 4.53
N GLN A 366 -42.66 0.75 4.64
CA GLN A 366 -41.51 1.53 5.10
C GLN A 366 -40.46 1.59 4.01
N GLU A 367 -39.86 2.77 3.83
CA GLU A 367 -38.75 2.95 2.91
C GLU A 367 -37.45 2.51 3.59
N ARG A 368 -36.81 1.47 3.04
CA ARG A 368 -35.54 0.95 3.51
C ARG A 368 -34.47 1.14 2.45
N LYS A 369 -33.31 1.63 2.88
CA LYS A 369 -32.17 1.86 2.00
C LYS A 369 -31.30 0.63 1.92
N TRP A 370 -31.00 0.21 0.69
CA TRP A 370 -30.09 -0.89 0.38
C TRP A 370 -28.80 -0.36 -0.21
N ILE A 371 -27.68 -0.97 0.17
CA ILE A 371 -26.37 -0.71 -0.42
C ILE A 371 -26.00 -1.90 -1.30
N ALA A 372 -25.65 -1.56 -2.54
CA ALA A 372 -25.18 -2.50 -3.54
C ALA A 372 -23.90 -1.97 -4.20
N LEU A 373 -23.09 -2.89 -4.71
CA LEU A 373 -21.92 -2.56 -5.51
C LEU A 373 -22.37 -1.96 -6.84
N LEU A 374 -22.03 -0.70 -7.10
CA LEU A 374 -22.35 -0.02 -8.35
C LEU A 374 -21.30 -0.34 -9.42
N THR A 375 -20.02 -0.24 -9.04
CA THR A 375 -18.90 -0.58 -9.90
C THR A 375 -18.02 -1.62 -9.22
N ASP A 376 -17.84 -2.74 -9.90
CA ASP A 376 -16.77 -3.66 -9.60
C ASP A 376 -15.46 -3.11 -10.19
N ILE A 377 -14.33 -3.40 -9.55
CA ILE A 377 -13.00 -2.92 -9.97
C ILE A 377 -12.20 -4.14 -10.40
N GLU A 378 -11.96 -4.25 -11.70
CA GLU A 378 -11.32 -5.41 -12.32
C GLU A 378 -10.17 -4.98 -13.22
N PRO A 379 -9.06 -5.73 -13.23
CA PRO A 379 -7.96 -5.48 -14.13
C PRO A 379 -8.27 -6.12 -15.50
N LEU A 380 -8.30 -5.30 -16.54
CA LEU A 380 -8.41 -5.75 -17.92
C LEU A 380 -7.01 -6.05 -18.46
N VAL A 381 -6.78 -7.33 -18.77
CA VAL A 381 -5.53 -7.75 -19.42
C VAL A 381 -5.60 -7.46 -20.91
N ILE A 382 -4.61 -6.72 -21.39
CA ILE A 382 -4.49 -6.36 -22.79
C ILE A 382 -3.25 -7.03 -23.36
N PHE A 383 -3.41 -7.72 -24.49
CA PHE A 383 -2.26 -8.16 -25.25
C PHE A 383 -1.62 -6.95 -25.95
N PRO A 384 -0.34 -6.63 -25.69
CA PRO A 384 0.25 -5.35 -26.08
C PRO A 384 0.74 -5.35 -27.55
N GLU A 385 -0.14 -5.70 -28.48
CA GLU A 385 0.16 -5.71 -29.92
C GLU A 385 0.61 -4.33 -30.42
N TYR A 386 0.09 -3.27 -29.80
CA TYR A 386 0.44 -1.89 -30.11
C TYR A 386 1.93 -1.57 -29.90
N ILE A 387 2.68 -2.42 -29.19
CA ILE A 387 4.13 -2.25 -28.96
C ILE A 387 4.96 -2.64 -30.19
N LEU A 388 4.45 -3.51 -31.07
CA LEU A 388 5.19 -4.02 -32.23
C LEU A 388 5.76 -2.93 -33.15
N PRO A 389 5.01 -1.86 -33.50
CA PRO A 389 5.56 -0.74 -34.27
C PRO A 389 6.68 0.00 -33.54
N TYR A 390 6.58 0.16 -32.22
CA TYR A 390 7.60 0.84 -31.42
C TYR A 390 8.89 0.01 -31.36
N ILE A 391 8.80 -1.31 -31.10
CA ILE A 391 9.96 -2.22 -31.18
C ILE A 391 10.64 -2.12 -32.54
N ARG A 392 9.85 -2.13 -33.62
CA ARG A 392 10.36 -2.00 -34.99
C ARG A 392 11.06 -0.67 -35.22
N ASN A 393 10.53 0.43 -34.68
CA ASN A 393 11.12 1.76 -34.80
C ASN A 393 12.40 1.90 -33.98
N SER A 394 12.44 1.41 -32.74
CA SER A 394 13.65 1.39 -31.89
C SER A 394 14.80 0.59 -32.51
N PHE A 395 14.48 -0.38 -33.38
CA PHE A 395 15.46 -1.09 -34.19
C PHE A 395 15.87 -0.32 -35.47
N LYS A 396 14.90 0.24 -36.22
CA LYS A 396 15.13 0.78 -37.58
C LYS A 396 15.60 2.24 -37.62
N THR A 397 15.20 3.07 -36.66
CA THR A 397 15.41 4.53 -36.70
C THR A 397 15.79 5.05 -35.32
N PRO A 398 17.07 4.97 -34.92
CA PRO A 398 17.47 5.34 -33.58
C PRO A 398 17.69 6.85 -33.45
N LYS A 399 17.17 7.45 -32.37
CA LYS A 399 17.99 8.40 -31.60
C LYS A 399 19.03 7.53 -30.88
N GLU A 400 20.29 7.93 -30.82
CA GLU A 400 21.38 7.09 -30.29
C GLU A 400 21.09 6.50 -28.89
N GLU A 401 20.29 7.21 -28.08
CA GLU A 401 19.89 6.81 -26.73
C GLU A 401 18.82 5.70 -26.66
N THR A 402 18.09 5.40 -27.75
CA THR A 402 16.95 4.46 -27.71
C THR A 402 17.09 3.20 -28.57
N ARG A 403 18.30 2.96 -29.09
CA ARG A 403 18.56 1.89 -30.06
C ARG A 403 18.64 0.52 -29.41
N ILE A 404 17.73 -0.38 -29.78
CA ILE A 404 17.82 -1.80 -29.42
C ILE A 404 18.46 -2.62 -30.56
N SER A 405 19.11 -3.73 -30.22
CA SER A 405 19.68 -4.64 -31.22
C SER A 405 18.59 -5.47 -31.92
N TYR A 406 18.91 -6.02 -33.09
CA TYR A 406 18.01 -6.95 -33.79
C TYR A 406 17.68 -8.17 -32.92
N GLN A 407 18.68 -8.68 -32.18
CA GLN A 407 18.49 -9.83 -31.30
C GLN A 407 17.48 -9.53 -30.19
N ILE A 408 17.54 -8.35 -29.58
CA ILE A 408 16.59 -7.91 -28.55
C ILE A 408 15.19 -7.73 -29.14
N ALA A 409 15.09 -7.09 -30.31
CA ALA A 409 13.81 -6.89 -30.99
C ALA A 409 13.14 -8.22 -31.38
N LYS A 410 13.93 -9.16 -31.92
CA LYS A 410 13.45 -10.52 -32.22
C LYS A 410 13.00 -11.24 -30.96
N LYS A 411 13.79 -11.16 -29.89
CA LYS A 411 13.46 -11.79 -28.61
C LYS A 411 12.17 -11.24 -28.00
N ALA A 412 11.95 -9.93 -28.07
CA ALA A 412 10.70 -9.31 -27.65
C ALA A 412 9.50 -9.85 -28.44
N TYR A 413 9.65 -10.02 -29.76
CA TYR A 413 8.63 -10.62 -30.61
C TYR A 413 8.34 -12.08 -30.22
N ASP A 414 9.40 -12.90 -30.09
CA ASP A 414 9.27 -14.31 -29.72
C ASP A 414 8.57 -14.46 -28.34
N LEU A 415 8.86 -13.57 -27.38
CA LEU A 415 8.20 -13.53 -26.08
C LEU A 415 6.72 -13.14 -26.19
N LEU A 416 6.36 -12.16 -27.02
CA LEU A 416 4.95 -11.79 -27.24
C LEU A 416 4.16 -12.93 -27.91
N GLU A 417 4.74 -13.60 -28.90
CA GLU A 417 4.10 -14.72 -29.59
C GLU A 417 3.87 -15.91 -28.65
N THR A 418 4.88 -16.27 -27.85
CA THR A 418 4.78 -17.40 -26.90
C THR A 418 3.82 -17.14 -25.75
N THR A 419 3.66 -15.88 -25.33
CA THR A 419 2.82 -15.50 -24.18
C THR A 419 1.39 -15.13 -24.57
N TYR A 420 1.11 -14.92 -25.86
CA TYR A 420 -0.24 -14.63 -26.38
C TYR A 420 -1.36 -15.58 -25.86
N PRO A 421 -1.19 -16.92 -25.79
CA PRO A 421 -2.24 -17.80 -25.31
C PRO A 421 -2.39 -17.81 -23.78
N GLU A 422 -1.45 -17.24 -23.02
CA GLU A 422 -1.45 -17.30 -21.56
C GLU A 422 -2.49 -16.31 -20.98
N LYS A 423 -3.51 -16.83 -20.29
CA LYS A 423 -4.46 -15.98 -19.55
C LYS A 423 -3.96 -15.67 -18.13
N ILE A 424 -4.22 -14.47 -17.65
CA ILE A 424 -4.11 -14.13 -16.24
C ILE A 424 -5.53 -14.10 -15.68
N GLU A 425 -5.84 -15.02 -14.77
CA GLU A 425 -7.09 -15.04 -14.02
C GLU A 425 -6.89 -14.25 -12.73
N PHE A 426 -7.86 -13.41 -12.37
CA PHE A 426 -7.82 -12.50 -11.23
C PHE A 426 -8.76 -12.93 -10.12
#